data_AF-A0AAN2FFR1-F1
#
_entry.id   AF-A0AAN2FFR1-F1
#
_cell.length_a   1.000
_cell.length_b   1.000
_cell.length_c   1.000
_cell.angle_alpha   90.00
_cell.angle_beta   90.00
_cell.angle_gamma   90.00
#
_symmetry.space_group_name_H-M   'P 1'
#
loop_
_entity.id
_entity.type
_entity.pdbx_description
1 polymer ?
#
loop_
_entity_poly.entity_id
_entity_poly.type
_entity_poly.pdbx_seq_one_letter_code
_entity_poly.pdbx_strand_id
1 'polypeptide(L)'
;MTVNAAVGNCAQKIRQIAGVYQSGGNLMDAKRSVDLALSELGYLNRKQPELQIISWEQLRLSLQAYLNYCSDIRWLTVIKYARAKAGSRRAGAVHNLKKKVIRS
;
A
#
# COMPACT_ATOMS: atom_id res chain seq x y z
N MET A 1 5.62 -8.05 -15.20
CA MET A 1 6.15 -7.15 -14.15
C MET A 1 6.40 -7.98 -12.90
N THR A 2 7.59 -7.92 -12.31
CA THR A 2 7.92 -8.68 -11.09
C THR A 2 7.23 -8.05 -9.87
N VAL A 3 6.96 -8.84 -8.83
CA VAL A 3 6.32 -8.35 -7.59
C VAL A 3 7.07 -7.15 -6.99
N ASN A 4 8.41 -7.23 -6.96
CA ASN A 4 9.25 -6.14 -6.45
C ASN A 4 9.08 -4.83 -7.24
N ALA A 5 8.98 -4.91 -8.58
CA ALA A 5 8.78 -3.73 -9.42
C ALA A 5 7.39 -3.11 -9.21
N ALA A 6 6.34 -3.93 -9.09
CA ALA A 6 4.98 -3.45 -8.84
C ALA A 6 4.87 -2.77 -7.46
N VAL A 7 5.47 -3.37 -6.43
CA VAL A 7 5.52 -2.80 -5.07
C VAL A 7 6.31 -1.49 -5.06
N GLY A 8 7.49 -1.45 -5.71
CA GLY A 8 8.31 -0.25 -5.80
C GLY A 8 7.57 0.91 -6.49
N ASN A 9 6.91 0.64 -7.62
CA ASN A 9 6.10 1.62 -8.33
C ASN A 9 4.95 2.16 -7.47
N CYS A 10 4.25 1.27 -6.74
CA CYS A 10 3.18 1.66 -5.82
C CYS A 10 3.72 2.56 -4.69
N ALA A 11 4.84 2.18 -4.06
CA ALA A 11 5.49 2.96 -3.02
C ALA A 11 5.91 4.35 -3.52
N GLN A 12 6.47 4.44 -4.73
CA GLN A 12 6.84 5.71 -5.35
C GLN A 12 5.63 6.61 -5.62
N LYS A 13 4.55 6.06 -6.19
CA LYS A 13 3.29 6.81 -6.39
C LYS A 13 2.76 7.37 -5.06
N ILE A 14 2.77 6.57 -4.00
CA ILE A 14 2.32 7.00 -2.66
C ILE A 14 3.19 8.15 -2.13
N ARG A 15 4.52 8.13 -2.34
CA ARG A 15 5.39 9.27 -1.98
C ARG A 15 5.03 10.54 -2.74
N GLN A 16 4.77 10.43 -4.04
CA GLN A 16 4.38 11.57 -4.87
C GLN A 16 3.07 12.19 -4.37
N ILE A 17 2.07 11.36 -4.06
CA ILE A 17 0.80 11.81 -3.48
C ILE A 17 1.02 12.52 -2.13
N ALA A 18 1.90 11.98 -1.28
CA ALA A 18 2.25 12.61 -0.01
C ALA A 18 2.93 13.97 -0.21
N GLY A 19 3.78 14.12 -1.24
CA GLY A 19 4.39 15.39 -1.64
C GLY A 19 3.36 16.42 -2.10
N VAL A 20 2.37 16.02 -2.92
CA VAL A 20 1.29 16.91 -3.35
C VAL A 20 0.49 17.44 -2.15
N TYR A 21 0.14 16.55 -1.20
CA TYR A 21 -0.56 16.98 0.02
C TYR A 21 0.30 17.88 0.90
N GLN A 22 1.59 17.58 1.03
CA GLN A 22 2.55 18.41 1.74
C GLN A 22 2.62 19.84 1.18
N SER A 23 2.53 20.01 -0.13
CA SER A 23 2.55 21.32 -0.80
C SER A 23 1.23 22.10 -0.73
N GLY A 24 0.24 21.65 0.05
CA GLY A 24 -1.04 22.33 0.21
C GLY A 24 -2.21 21.70 -0.54
N GLY A 25 -2.04 20.49 -1.08
CA GLY A 25 -3.15 19.72 -1.66
C GLY A 25 -4.21 19.33 -0.63
N ASN A 26 -5.33 18.78 -1.11
CA ASN A 26 -6.43 18.32 -0.26
C ASN A 26 -6.19 16.89 0.29
N LEU A 27 -6.47 16.67 1.57
CA LEU A 27 -6.26 15.36 2.22
C LEU A 27 -7.17 14.27 1.66
N MET A 28 -8.43 14.58 1.34
CA MET A 28 -9.38 13.60 0.81
C MET A 28 -8.97 13.11 -0.58
N ASP A 29 -8.49 14.02 -1.43
CA ASP A 29 -7.96 13.65 -2.75
C ASP A 29 -6.67 12.84 -2.64
N ALA A 30 -5.80 13.16 -1.68
CA ALA A 30 -4.62 12.37 -1.39
C ALA A 30 -5.00 10.95 -0.95
N LYS A 31 -5.95 10.79 -0.03
CA LYS A 31 -6.44 9.48 0.42
C LYS A 31 -7.07 8.68 -0.71
N ARG A 32 -7.89 9.31 -1.56
CA ARG A 32 -8.49 8.69 -2.74
C ARG A 32 -7.41 8.20 -3.70
N SER A 33 -6.40 9.02 -3.98
CA SER A 33 -5.28 8.66 -4.86
C SER A 33 -4.46 7.51 -4.31
N VAL A 34 -4.25 7.46 -2.99
CA VAL A 34 -3.63 6.30 -2.32
C VAL A 34 -4.47 5.05 -2.51
N ASP A 35 -5.78 5.12 -2.28
CA ASP A 35 -6.68 3.98 -2.44
C ASP A 35 -6.69 3.44 -3.88
N LEU A 36 -6.59 4.32 -4.88
CA LEU A 36 -6.42 3.93 -6.29
C LEU A 36 -5.08 3.22 -6.52
N ALA A 37 -3.96 3.80 -6.09
CA ALA A 37 -2.64 3.19 -6.24
C ALA A 37 -2.55 1.80 -5.56
N LEU A 38 -3.18 1.64 -4.39
CA LEU A 38 -3.29 0.35 -3.73
C LEU A 38 -4.17 -0.60 -4.54
N SER A 39 -5.29 -0.15 -5.09
CA SER A 39 -6.21 -1.01 -5.86
C SER A 39 -5.55 -1.55 -7.13
N GLU A 40 -4.75 -0.74 -7.83
CA GLU A 40 -3.92 -1.18 -8.96
C GLU A 40 -2.96 -2.31 -8.56
N LEU A 41 -2.22 -2.15 -7.46
CA LEU A 41 -1.31 -3.20 -6.96
C LEU A 41 -2.06 -4.49 -6.61
N GLY A 42 -3.23 -4.36 -5.96
CA GLY A 42 -4.05 -5.51 -5.57
C GLY A 42 -4.60 -6.28 -6.77
N TYR A 43 -4.93 -5.57 -7.85
CA TYR A 43 -5.45 -6.17 -9.08
C TYR A 43 -4.41 -7.07 -9.75
N LEU A 44 -3.13 -6.63 -9.81
CA LEU A 44 -2.04 -7.39 -10.44
C LEU A 44 -1.88 -8.81 -9.86
N ASN A 45 -2.09 -8.96 -8.55
CA ASN A 45 -1.86 -10.21 -7.85
C ASN A 45 -3.15 -10.94 -7.44
N ARG A 46 -4.33 -10.53 -7.95
CA ARG A 46 -5.64 -11.03 -7.49
C ARG A 46 -5.86 -12.55 -7.56
N LYS A 47 -5.14 -13.24 -8.45
CA LYS A 47 -5.27 -14.70 -8.64
C LYS A 47 -4.33 -15.51 -7.75
N GLN A 48 -3.38 -14.86 -7.07
CA GLN A 48 -2.32 -15.52 -6.30
C GLN A 48 -2.29 -14.94 -4.87
N PRO A 49 -3.08 -15.52 -3.94
CA PRO A 49 -3.22 -15.00 -2.58
C PRO A 49 -1.88 -14.89 -1.83
N GLU A 50 -0.96 -15.84 -2.04
CA GLU A 50 0.38 -15.85 -1.45
C GLU A 50 1.18 -14.64 -1.94
N LEU A 51 1.15 -14.35 -3.24
CA LEU A 51 1.80 -13.17 -3.81
C LEU A 51 1.15 -11.87 -3.32
N GLN A 52 -0.17 -11.84 -3.11
CA GLN A 52 -0.81 -10.67 -2.50
C GLN A 52 -0.27 -10.41 -1.10
N ILE A 53 -0.19 -11.45 -0.26
CA ILE A 53 0.31 -11.33 1.12
C ILE A 53 1.75 -10.78 1.12
N ILE A 54 2.61 -11.33 0.26
CA ILE A 54 4.00 -10.88 0.10
C ILE A 54 4.04 -9.42 -0.36
N SER A 55 3.26 -9.06 -1.38
CA SER A 55 3.23 -7.71 -1.94
C SER A 55 2.78 -6.67 -0.92
N TRP A 56 1.74 -6.97 -0.14
CA TRP A 56 1.25 -6.08 0.89
C TRP A 56 2.24 -5.91 2.04
N GLU A 57 2.93 -6.98 2.42
CA GLU A 57 3.96 -6.90 3.46
C GLU A 57 5.18 -6.10 2.98
N GLN A 58 5.67 -6.36 1.76
CA GLN A 58 6.77 -5.60 1.18
C GLN A 58 6.42 -4.11 1.07
N LEU A 59 5.22 -3.77 0.58
CA LEU A 59 4.77 -2.39 0.53
C LEU A 59 4.71 -1.76 1.93
N ARG A 60 4.19 -2.47 2.93
CA ARG A 60 4.11 -2.00 4.31
C ARG A 60 5.50 -1.68 4.89
N LEU A 61 6.49 -2.52 4.59
CA LEU A 61 7.89 -2.32 5.00
C LEU A 61 8.54 -1.14 4.26
N SER A 62 8.31 -1.00 2.95
CA SER A 62 8.80 0.17 2.19
C SER A 62 8.23 1.48 2.74
N LEU A 63 6.94 1.51 3.06
CA LEU A 63 6.29 2.67 3.66
C LEU A 63 6.76 2.92 5.10
N GLN A 64 7.14 1.88 5.85
CA GLN A 64 7.75 2.05 7.17
C GLN A 64 9.10 2.76 7.07
N ALA A 65 9.94 2.40 6.09
CA ALA A 65 11.22 3.08 5.89
C ALA A 65 11.01 4.58 5.64
N TYR A 66 10.01 4.94 4.86
CA TYR A 66 9.62 6.33 4.57
C TYR A 66 9.26 7.15 5.81
N LEU A 67 8.62 6.55 6.82
CA LEU A 67 8.29 7.24 8.07
C LEU A 67 9.53 7.71 8.84
N ASN A 68 10.70 7.10 8.62
CA ASN A 68 11.93 7.46 9.33
C ASN A 68 12.67 8.65 8.67
N TYR A 69 12.30 9.04 7.44
CA TYR A 69 13.06 10.02 6.65
C TYR A 69 12.46 11.44 6.61
N CYS A 70 11.19 11.61 6.92
CA CYS A 70 10.50 12.90 6.81
C CYS A 70 9.68 13.18 8.06
N SER A 71 9.82 14.39 8.62
CA SER A 71 9.10 14.82 9.82
C SER A 71 7.83 15.63 9.53
N ASP A 72 7.56 15.96 8.26
CA ASP A 72 6.39 16.76 7.90
C ASP A 72 5.09 16.00 8.20
N ILE A 73 4.24 16.60 9.05
CA ILE A 73 3.01 15.96 9.56
C ILE A 73 2.04 15.63 8.41
N ARG A 74 1.94 16.49 7.39
CA ARG A 74 1.06 16.27 6.24
C ARG A 74 1.55 15.08 5.44
N TRP A 75 2.84 15.07 5.10
CA TRP A 75 3.45 13.95 4.39
C TRP A 75 3.29 12.64 5.17
N LEU A 76 3.63 12.65 6.47
CA LEU A 76 3.49 11.50 7.37
C LEU A 76 2.05 10.98 7.46
N THR A 77 1.05 11.85 7.41
CA THR A 77 -0.38 11.47 7.44
C THR A 77 -0.72 10.55 6.28
N VAL A 78 -0.25 10.88 5.07
CA VAL A 78 -0.51 10.08 3.86
C VAL A 78 0.22 8.74 3.92
N ILE A 79 1.49 8.74 4.35
CA ILE A 79 2.28 7.49 4.45
C ILE A 79 1.71 6.55 5.53
N LYS A 80 1.34 7.08 6.70
CA LYS A 80 0.70 6.31 7.78
C LYS A 80 -0.62 5.70 7.30
N TYR A 81 -1.43 6.49 6.58
CA TYR A 81 -2.69 6.02 5.99
C TYR A 81 -2.47 4.85 5.01
N ALA A 82 -1.55 5.02 4.06
CA ALA A 82 -1.22 3.98 3.09
C ALA A 82 -0.70 2.69 3.75
N ARG A 83 0.17 2.83 4.76
CA ARG A 83 0.74 1.70 5.51
C ARG A 83 -0.34 0.92 6.27
N ALA A 84 -1.27 1.63 6.92
CA ALA A 84 -2.39 1.00 7.63
C ALA A 84 -3.28 0.21 6.66
N LYS A 85 -3.60 0.78 5.50
CA LYS A 85 -4.37 0.11 4.44
C LYS A 85 -3.66 -1.13 3.88
N ALA A 86 -2.35 -1.06 3.64
CA ALA A 86 -1.56 -2.21 3.21
C ALA A 86 -1.62 -3.35 4.25
N GLY A 87 -1.49 -3.01 5.54
CA GLY A 87 -1.63 -3.99 6.63
C GLY A 87 -3.02 -4.64 6.68
N SER A 88 -4.09 -3.84 6.54
CA SER A 88 -5.47 -4.34 6.49
C SER A 88 -5.69 -5.29 5.28
N ARG A 89 -5.21 -4.91 4.09
CA ARG A 89 -5.30 -5.75 2.89
C ARG A 89 -4.50 -7.05 3.02
N ARG A 90 -3.33 -7.02 3.67
CA ARG A 90 -2.57 -8.23 4.00
C ARG A 90 -3.37 -9.18 4.89
N ALA A 91 -3.96 -8.67 5.97
CA ALA A 91 -4.77 -9.48 6.88
C ALA A 91 -5.96 -10.12 6.16
N GLY A 92 -6.65 -9.36 5.28
CA GLY A 92 -7.71 -9.88 4.43
C GLY A 92 -7.24 -10.99 3.48
N ALA A 93 -6.08 -10.81 2.84
CA ALA A 93 -5.51 -11.83 1.95
C ALA A 93 -5.13 -13.13 2.71
N VAL A 94 -4.55 -13.02 3.91
CA VAL A 94 -4.26 -14.17 4.79
C VAL A 94 -5.55 -14.91 5.16
N HIS A 95 -6.61 -14.18 5.53
CA HIS A 95 -7.90 -14.77 5.87
C HIS A 95 -8.51 -15.53 4.70
N ASN A 96 -8.46 -14.95 3.50
CA ASN A 96 -8.97 -15.58 2.28
C ASN A 96 -8.18 -16.83 1.90
N LEU A 97 -6.86 -16.82 2.08
CA LEU A 97 -6.01 -17.99 1.84
C LEU A 97 -6.39 -19.13 2.80
N LYS A 98 -6.53 -18.85 4.11
CA LYS A 98 -6.96 -19.85 5.10
C LYS A 98 -8.31 -20.48 4.74
N LYS A 99 -9.29 -19.67 4.32
CA LYS A 99 -10.60 -20.17 3.86
C LYS A 99 -10.49 -21.08 2.64
N LYS A 100 -9.59 -20.78 1.69
CA LYS A 100 -9.38 -21.60 0.50
C LYS A 100 -8.81 -22.97 0.87
N VAL A 101 -7.83 -23.01 1.76
CA VAL A 101 -7.21 -24.26 2.25
C VAL A 101 -8.23 -25.15 2.96
N ILE A 102 -9.08 -24.59 3.83
CA ILE A 102 -10.09 -25.37 4.57
C ILE A 102 -11.17 -25.97 3.64
N ARG A 103 -11.43 -25.34 2.48
CA ARG A 103 -12.45 -25.76 1.51
C ARG A 103 -11.91 -26.66 0.39
N SER A 104 -10.59 -26.86 0.33
CA SER A 104 -9.93 -27.73 -0.66
C SER A 104 -9.69 -29.10 -0.04
#